data_AF-A0A6J4JNN0-F1
#
_entry.id   AF-A0A6J4JNN0-F1
#
_cell.length_a   1.000
_cell.length_b   1.000
_cell.length_c   1.000
_cell.angle_alpha   90.00
_cell.angle_beta   90.00
_cell.angle_gamma   90.00
#
_symmetry.space_group_name_H-M   'P 1'
#
loop_
_entity.id
_entity.type
_entity.pdbx_description
1 polymer ?
#
loop_
_entity_poly.entity_id
_entity_poly.type
_entity_poly.pdbx_seq_one_letter_code
_entity_poly.pdbx_strand_id
1 'polypeptide(L)'
;MEEDTVGPGTASHASEQNMMTDIRLQPTLTTGTAALDRVLGGGLPRDSLHILTGLPGAGKTIMAQQLSFAAAESGLRVVYFTNVSESHAKLIAH
;
A
#
# COMPACT_ATOMS: atom_id res chain seq x y z
N MET A 1 32.65 -52.91 -21.25
CA MET A 1 32.80 -51.66 -22.00
C MET A 1 31.71 -51.66 -23.04
N GLU A 2 30.61 -50.98 -22.76
CA GLU A 2 29.66 -50.45 -23.75
C GLU A 2 28.63 -49.64 -22.96
N GLU A 3 28.57 -48.35 -23.31
CA GLU A 3 27.53 -47.43 -22.88
C GLU A 3 26.19 -47.82 -23.50
N ASP A 4 25.11 -47.70 -22.73
CA ASP A 4 23.81 -47.38 -23.31
C ASP A 4 23.02 -46.55 -22.29
N THR A 5 23.29 -45.25 -22.26
CA THR A 5 22.45 -44.28 -21.55
C THR A 5 21.64 -43.54 -22.60
N VAL A 6 20.53 -44.15 -23.03
CA VAL A 6 19.49 -43.50 -23.82
C VAL A 6 18.95 -42.31 -23.02
N GLY A 7 19.31 -41.11 -23.46
CA GLY A 7 18.62 -39.89 -23.07
C GLY A 7 17.31 -39.73 -23.85
N PRO A 8 16.27 -39.15 -23.25
CA PRO A 8 15.36 -38.27 -23.96
C PRO A 8 15.92 -36.85 -23.82
N GLY A 9 16.26 -36.16 -24.90
CA GLY A 9 15.28 -35.79 -25.90
C GLY A 9 14.59 -34.50 -25.46
N THR A 10 15.27 -33.38 -25.73
CA THR A 10 14.65 -32.12 -26.16
C THR A 10 13.43 -31.64 -25.36
N ALA A 11 13.65 -31.07 -24.18
CA ALA A 11 12.76 -30.04 -23.64
C ALA A 11 13.25 -28.65 -24.09
N SER A 12 13.39 -28.45 -25.41
CA SER A 12 13.70 -27.17 -26.05
C SER A 12 12.40 -26.46 -26.48
N HIS A 13 11.37 -26.45 -25.63
CA HIS A 13 10.14 -25.69 -25.86
C HIS A 13 9.48 -25.36 -24.52
N ALA A 14 10.15 -24.54 -23.69
CA ALA A 14 9.52 -23.90 -22.53
C ALA A 14 10.13 -22.51 -22.26
N SER A 15 10.62 -21.87 -23.32
CA SER A 15 11.28 -20.55 -23.30
C SER A 15 10.34 -19.40 -23.69
N GLU A 16 9.03 -19.62 -23.69
CA GLU A 16 8.03 -18.61 -24.05
C GLU A 16 6.86 -18.68 -23.07
N GLN A 17 7.00 -18.03 -21.90
CA GLN A 17 5.92 -17.48 -21.05
C GLN A 17 6.42 -17.19 -19.62
N ASN A 18 7.50 -16.43 -19.47
CA ASN A 18 7.72 -15.70 -18.21
C ASN A 18 7.71 -14.19 -18.49
N MET A 19 6.61 -13.76 -19.11
CA MET A 19 6.21 -12.37 -19.22
C MET A 19 4.87 -12.22 -18.49
N MET A 20 4.88 -12.48 -17.19
CA MET A 20 3.77 -12.15 -16.31
C MET A 20 4.36 -11.40 -15.13
N THR A 21 4.58 -10.11 -15.39
CA THR A 21 4.79 -9.00 -14.46
C THR A 21 5.45 -9.36 -13.13
N ASP A 22 6.67 -8.87 -12.95
CA ASP A 22 7.26 -8.59 -11.64
C ASP A 22 6.30 -7.61 -10.91
N ILE A 23 5.24 -8.13 -10.28
CA ILE A 23 4.31 -7.34 -9.46
C ILE A 23 5.12 -6.98 -8.23
N ARG A 24 5.89 -5.89 -8.33
CA ARG A 24 6.63 -5.35 -7.20
C ARG A 24 5.60 -5.05 -6.12
N LEU A 25 5.58 -5.89 -5.08
CA LEU A 25 4.80 -5.67 -3.86
C LEU A 25 5.24 -4.31 -3.32
N GLN A 26 4.43 -3.28 -3.58
CA GLN A 26 4.72 -1.95 -3.11
C GLN A 26 4.71 -2.01 -1.59
N PRO A 27 5.74 -1.49 -0.91
CA PRO A 27 5.76 -1.50 0.55
C PRO A 27 4.53 -0.74 1.05
N THR A 28 3.81 -1.30 2.02
CA THR A 28 2.60 -0.68 2.58
C THR A 28 2.91 0.09 3.86
N LEU A 29 2.10 1.10 4.15
CA LEU A 29 2.08 1.84 5.40
C LEU A 29 0.89 1.38 6.23
N THR A 30 1.10 1.08 7.50
CA THR A 30 -0.02 0.87 8.42
C THR A 30 -0.83 2.16 8.53
N THR A 31 -2.15 2.01 8.57
CA THR A 31 -3.09 3.11 8.80
C THR A 31 -3.23 3.48 10.28
N GLY A 32 -2.58 2.73 11.19
CA GLY A 32 -2.75 2.85 12.64
C GLY A 32 -3.97 2.09 13.18
N THR A 33 -4.82 1.52 12.30
CA THR A 33 -5.95 0.69 12.72
C THR A 33 -5.92 -0.67 12.01
N ALA A 34 -5.78 -1.74 12.78
CA ALA A 34 -5.66 -3.10 12.23
C ALA A 34 -6.87 -3.53 11.40
N ALA A 35 -8.07 -3.04 11.74
CA ALA A 35 -9.29 -3.30 10.99
C ALA A 35 -9.24 -2.69 9.58
N LEU A 36 -8.78 -1.44 9.47
CA LEU A 36 -8.66 -0.76 8.18
C LEU A 36 -7.54 -1.35 7.34
N ASP A 37 -6.40 -1.68 7.94
CA ASP A 37 -5.30 -2.36 7.25
C ASP A 37 -5.79 -3.68 6.64
N ARG A 38 -6.61 -4.44 7.35
CA ARG A 38 -7.21 -5.67 6.83
C ARG A 38 -8.12 -5.43 5.64
N VAL A 39 -8.96 -4.38 5.69
CA VAL A 39 -9.86 -4.01 4.59
C VAL A 39 -9.05 -3.55 3.36
N LEU A 40 -7.93 -2.86 3.57
CA LEU A 40 -7.06 -2.36 2.52
C LEU A 40 -6.06 -3.40 1.99
N GLY A 41 -6.02 -4.62 2.56
CA GLY A 41 -5.12 -5.68 2.11
C GLY A 41 -3.70 -5.60 2.68
N GLY A 42 -3.52 -5.00 3.86
CA GLY A 42 -2.24 -4.87 4.56
C GLY A 42 -1.76 -3.43 4.74
N GLY A 43 -2.65 -2.45 4.59
CA GLY A 43 -2.35 -1.03 4.75
C GLY A 43 -2.36 -0.24 3.44
N LEU A 44 -1.86 0.99 3.48
CA LEU A 44 -1.83 1.90 2.34
C LEU A 44 -0.57 1.69 1.49
N PRO A 45 -0.67 1.42 0.18
CA PRO A 45 0.49 1.38 -0.72
C PRO A 45 1.33 2.65 -0.63
N ARG A 46 2.66 2.51 -0.50
CA ARG A 46 3.60 3.65 -0.58
C ARG A 46 3.68 4.20 -1.99
N ASP A 47 4.19 5.43 -2.08
CA ASP A 47 4.47 6.11 -3.34
C ASP A 47 3.25 6.21 -4.28
N SER A 48 2.06 6.37 -3.67
CA SER A 48 0.79 6.44 -4.38
C SER A 48 -0.12 7.54 -3.81
N LEU A 49 -1.09 7.99 -4.62
CA LEU A 49 -2.08 9.00 -4.25
C LEU A 49 -3.38 8.32 -3.81
N HIS A 50 -3.79 8.58 -2.57
CA HIS A 50 -5.05 8.09 -2.00
C HIS A 50 -6.06 9.22 -1.90
N ILE A 51 -7.29 8.99 -2.38
CA ILE A 51 -8.39 9.96 -2.28
C ILE A 51 -9.45 9.40 -1.35
N LEU A 52 -9.75 10.13 -0.28
CA LEU A 52 -10.81 9.80 0.65
C LEU A 52 -12.09 10.57 0.31
N THR A 53 -13.11 9.86 -0.16
CA THR A 53 -14.41 10.43 -0.55
C THR A 53 -15.54 9.95 0.37
N GLY A 54 -16.59 10.76 0.53
CA GLY A 54 -17.73 10.44 1.39
C GLY A 54 -18.57 11.66 1.73
N LEU A 55 -19.76 11.42 2.28
CA LEU A 55 -20.71 12.46 2.69
C LEU A 55 -20.10 13.42 3.73
N PRO A 56 -20.60 14.67 3.84
CA PRO A 56 -20.27 15.55 4.96
C PRO A 56 -20.53 14.85 6.29
N GLY A 57 -19.63 14.98 7.27
CA GLY A 57 -19.73 14.29 8.55
C GLY A 57 -19.31 12.81 8.57
N ALA A 58 -18.95 12.20 7.43
CA ALA A 58 -18.48 10.81 7.36
C ALA A 58 -17.09 10.54 8.01
N GLY A 59 -16.52 11.52 8.71
CA GLY A 59 -15.25 11.36 9.42
C GLY A 59 -13.98 11.44 8.55
N LYS A 60 -14.07 11.96 7.32
CA LYS A 60 -12.91 12.05 6.39
C LYS A 60 -11.71 12.78 6.99
N THR A 61 -11.96 13.93 7.63
CA THR A 61 -10.91 14.73 8.29
C THR A 61 -10.27 13.96 9.44
N ILE A 62 -11.10 13.33 10.29
CA ILE A 62 -10.63 12.49 11.40
C ILE A 62 -9.78 11.32 10.89
N MET A 63 -10.22 10.64 9.84
CA MET A 63 -9.47 9.54 9.24
C MET A 63 -8.13 10.02 8.66
N ALA A 64 -8.11 11.16 7.96
CA ALA A 64 -6.86 11.75 7.45
C ALA A 64 -5.89 12.11 8.59
N GLN A 65 -6.40 12.62 9.72
CA GLN A 65 -5.59 12.90 10.91
C GLN A 65 -5.05 11.62 11.53
N GLN A 66 -5.88 10.58 11.72
CA GLN A 66 -5.46 9.29 12.26
C GLN A 66 -4.33 8.67 11.44
N LEU A 67 -4.46 8.68 10.11
CA LEU A 67 -3.39 8.24 9.20
C LEU A 67 -2.11 9.06 9.36
N SER A 68 -2.25 10.38 9.51
CA SER A 68 -1.13 11.30 9.69
C SER A 68 -0.39 11.05 11.02
N PHE A 69 -1.12 10.85 12.11
CA PHE A 69 -0.55 10.56 13.42
C PHE A 69 0.12 9.19 13.44
N ALA A 70 -0.53 8.14 12.92
CA ALA A 70 0.05 6.80 12.84
C ALA A 70 1.36 6.78 12.03
N ALA A 71 1.41 7.53 10.92
CA ALA A 71 2.62 7.69 10.13
C ALA A 71 3.72 8.43 10.92
N ALA A 72 3.36 9.50 11.65
CA ALA A 72 4.31 10.24 12.49
C ALA A 72 4.87 9.40 13.64
N GLU A 73 4.02 8.60 14.31
CA GLU A 73 4.43 7.66 15.36
C GLU A 73 5.37 6.57 14.84
N SER A 74 5.22 6.19 13.57
CA SER A 74 6.12 5.27 12.87
C SER A 74 7.45 5.93 12.43
N GLY A 75 7.71 7.18 12.84
CA GLY A 75 8.93 7.94 12.54
C GLY A 75 8.94 8.59 11.15
N LEU A 76 7.81 8.63 10.45
CA LEU A 76 7.72 9.29 9.14
C LEU A 76 7.47 10.79 9.30
N ARG A 77 7.99 11.56 8.35
CA ARG A 77 7.70 13.00 8.26
C ARG A 77 6.36 13.19 7.55
N VAL A 78 5.44 13.89 8.20
CA VAL A 78 4.09 14.11 7.69
C VAL A 78 3.81 15.60 7.56
N VAL A 79 3.23 15.99 6.44
CA VAL A 79 2.70 17.34 6.21
C VAL A 79 1.20 17.22 6.08
N TYR A 80 0.47 17.83 7.01
CA TYR A 80 -0.98 17.91 6.96
C TYR A 80 -1.39 19.30 6.50
N PHE A 81 -2.10 19.38 5.37
CA PHE A 81 -2.58 20.63 4.80
C PHE A 81 -4.10 20.64 4.77
N THR A 82 -4.71 21.72 5.26
CA THR A 82 -6.16 21.95 5.20
C THR A 82 -6.47 23.27 4.50
N ASN A 83 -7.68 23.40 3.96
CA ASN A 83 -8.14 24.64 3.34
C ASN A 83 -8.48 25.69 4.42
N VAL A 84 -8.26 26.97 4.11
CA VAL A 84 -8.35 28.11 5.06
C VAL A 84 -9.74 28.24 5.73
N SER A 85 -10.79 27.66 5.14
CA SER A 85 -12.14 27.66 5.70
C SER A 85 -12.28 26.89 7.02
N GLU A 86 -11.32 26.04 7.39
CA GLU A 86 -11.25 25.38 8.70
C GLU A 86 -9.99 25.86 9.47
N SER A 87 -10.18 26.36 10.69
CA SER A 87 -9.07 26.82 11.52
C SER A 87 -8.23 25.65 12.02
N HIS A 88 -6.91 25.71 11.82
CA HIS A 88 -5.92 24.76 12.34
C HIS A 88 -6.09 24.49 13.85
N ALA A 89 -6.53 25.48 14.62
CA ALA A 89 -6.75 25.34 16.06
C ALA A 89 -7.89 24.35 16.39
N LYS A 90 -8.92 24.25 15.55
CA LYS A 90 -10.03 23.29 15.76
C LYS A 90 -9.60 21.85 15.55
N LEU A 91 -8.60 21.63 14.69
CA LEU A 91 -8.11 20.29 14.32
C LEU A 91 -7.19 19.68 15.39
N ILE A 92 -6.50 20.51 16.17
CA ILE A 92 -5.59 20.05 17.25
C ILE A 92 -6.34 19.84 18.56
N ALA A 93 -7.51 20.49 18.72
CA ALA A 93 -8.28 20.48 19.96
C ALA A 93 -9.19 19.25 20.15
N HIS A 94 -9.35 18.40 19.14
CA HIS A 94 -10.12 17.14 19.18
C HIS A 94 -9.23 15.99 18.69
#